data_AF-A0A2Z5JPA0-F1
#
_entry.id   AF-A0A2Z5JPA0-F1
#
_cell.length_a   1.000
_cell.length_b   1.000
_cell.length_c   1.000
_cell.angle_alpha   90.00
_cell.angle_beta   90.00
_cell.angle_gamma   90.00
#
_symmetry.space_group_name_H-M   'P 1'
#
loop_
_entity.id
_entity.type
_entity.pdbx_description
1 polymer ?
#
loop_
_entity_poly.entity_id
_entity_poly.type
_entity_poly.pdbx_seq_one_letter_code
_entity_poly.pdbx_strand_id
1 'polypeptide(L)'
;MVNELAGGATDAVARWREFERLLVGRGLGWGLHYAPAQLRYARAVEHPRGADLEHLLPADYRAFVAEVGYPVLNYGGDIEGFAFLPPEAMAALSVNQCGPEQSVDQGDPDFVFPRPVKDQPTRCLHAFFAGYDLPDYQGYSLGPASDEDKDEIAVWIVEDGGPVETVGTFTEWLNAELGRHEQNILGLDDAKATELRMAHSKPDGRSRMAGIDGPDPYRLLEASLGGSYDQAAYTAEDLDLVWVGPGMWGGDHGAYGLIDGSGTWRIPYGAEFRAVRPFCGGVAEVIVASKNTSRTGPWTRIRPDGSIVPG
;
A
#
# COMPACT_ATOMS: atom_id res chain seq x y z
N MET A 1 18.22 26.44 10.90
CA MET A 1 18.11 25.16 10.17
C MET A 1 16.79 24.42 10.48
N VAL A 2 15.70 25.13 10.82
CA VAL A 2 14.37 24.52 11.13
C VAL A 2 13.29 24.96 10.13
N ASN A 3 13.58 25.93 9.25
CA ASN A 3 12.60 26.52 8.33
C ASN A 3 12.47 25.84 6.96
N GLU A 4 13.50 25.11 6.49
CA GLU A 4 13.43 24.48 5.15
C GLU A 4 12.63 23.16 5.17
N LEU A 5 12.76 22.35 6.22
CA LEU A 5 12.04 21.09 6.37
C LEU A 5 10.51 21.27 6.52
N ALA A 6 10.07 22.36 7.16
CA ALA A 6 8.65 22.70 7.26
C ALA A 6 8.08 23.26 5.93
N GLY A 7 8.94 23.83 5.08
CA GLY A 7 8.58 24.37 3.77
C GLY A 7 8.16 23.28 2.79
N GLY A 8 8.96 22.23 2.64
CA GLY A 8 8.66 21.12 1.70
C GLY A 8 7.39 20.34 2.05
N ALA A 9 7.18 20.03 3.34
CA ALA A 9 5.97 19.38 3.83
C ALA A 9 4.68 20.17 3.51
N THR A 10 4.71 21.49 3.75
CA THR A 10 3.55 22.37 3.51
C THR A 10 3.26 22.48 2.01
N ASP A 11 4.31 22.49 1.18
CA ASP A 11 4.20 22.57 -0.28
C ASP A 11 3.59 21.30 -0.88
N ALA A 12 4.06 20.11 -0.48
CA ALA A 12 3.54 18.82 -0.94
C ALA A 12 2.03 18.66 -0.65
N VAL A 13 1.60 19.02 0.56
CA VAL A 13 0.18 18.96 0.95
C VAL A 13 -0.64 19.97 0.14
N ALA A 14 -0.18 21.23 0.05
CA ALA A 14 -0.90 22.26 -0.69
C ALA A 14 -1.06 21.89 -2.18
N ARG A 15 0.01 21.38 -2.78
CA ARG A 15 0.04 20.89 -4.16
C ARG A 15 -0.97 19.78 -4.39
N TRP A 16 -1.01 18.79 -3.51
CA TRP A 16 -1.96 17.69 -3.62
C TRP A 16 -3.41 18.18 -3.50
N ARG A 17 -3.71 19.07 -2.55
CA ARG A 17 -5.05 19.67 -2.42
C ARG A 17 -5.47 20.48 -3.65
N GLU A 18 -4.52 21.09 -4.35
CA GLU A 18 -4.79 21.75 -5.64
C GLU A 18 -5.15 20.74 -6.73
N PHE A 19 -4.38 19.65 -6.81
CA PHE A 19 -4.65 18.56 -7.73
C PHE A 19 -6.03 17.91 -7.49
N GLU A 20 -6.41 17.68 -6.23
CA GLU A 20 -7.74 17.20 -5.86
C GLU A 20 -8.86 18.12 -6.39
N ARG A 21 -8.68 19.45 -6.25
CA ARG A 21 -9.65 20.42 -6.76
C ARG A 21 -9.75 20.38 -8.28
N LEU A 22 -8.62 20.19 -8.99
CA LEU A 22 -8.63 20.00 -10.44
C LEU A 22 -9.43 18.76 -10.83
N LEU A 23 -9.19 17.62 -10.18
CA LEU A 23 -9.91 16.38 -10.42
C LEU A 23 -11.42 16.56 -10.24
N VAL A 24 -11.84 17.16 -9.13
CA VAL A 24 -13.25 17.46 -8.87
C VAL A 24 -13.81 18.42 -9.92
N GLY A 25 -13.08 19.49 -10.26
CA GLY A 25 -13.48 20.47 -11.27
C GLY A 25 -13.63 19.90 -12.68
N ARG A 26 -12.84 18.87 -13.04
CA ARG A 26 -12.95 18.12 -14.30
C ARG A 26 -13.93 16.95 -14.24
N GLY A 27 -14.63 16.75 -13.12
CA GLY A 27 -15.56 15.64 -12.95
C GLY A 27 -14.89 14.27 -12.88
N LEU A 28 -13.59 14.23 -12.53
CA LEU A 28 -12.75 13.04 -12.38
C LEU A 28 -12.50 12.65 -10.92
N GLY A 29 -13.12 13.35 -9.96
CA GLY A 29 -12.97 13.04 -8.53
C GLY A 29 -13.41 11.62 -8.14
N TRP A 30 -14.16 10.91 -9.00
CA TRP A 30 -14.50 9.50 -8.80
C TRP A 30 -13.30 8.55 -8.92
N GLY A 31 -12.23 8.98 -9.59
CA GLY A 31 -11.00 8.19 -9.74
C GLY A 31 -10.01 8.39 -8.58
N LEU A 32 -10.37 9.20 -7.57
CA LEU A 32 -9.55 9.41 -6.38
C LEU A 32 -10.16 8.68 -5.19
N HIS A 33 -9.36 7.83 -4.57
CA HIS A 33 -9.70 7.10 -3.36
C HIS A 33 -8.61 7.29 -2.30
N TYR A 34 -8.87 6.87 -1.07
CA TYR A 34 -7.87 6.90 0.01
C TYR A 34 -7.82 5.57 0.73
N ALA A 35 -6.62 5.05 0.95
CA ALA A 35 -6.38 4.02 1.95
C ALA A 35 -6.34 4.64 3.35
N PRO A 36 -6.85 3.95 4.39
CA PRO A 36 -6.79 4.46 5.75
C PRO A 36 -5.35 4.74 6.22
N ALA A 37 -5.13 5.94 6.75
CA ALA A 37 -3.80 6.43 7.18
C ALA A 37 -3.22 5.75 8.44
N GLN A 38 -3.98 4.84 9.05
CA GLN A 38 -3.77 4.45 10.44
C GLN A 38 -3.03 3.13 10.59
N LEU A 39 -2.81 2.34 9.53
CA LEU A 39 -2.04 1.10 9.59
C LEU A 39 -0.58 1.42 9.97
N ARG A 40 -0.01 0.81 11.03
CA ARG A 40 1.29 1.24 11.59
C ARG A 40 2.45 0.27 11.40
N TYR A 41 2.17 -1.01 11.15
CA TYR A 41 3.20 -2.04 11.09
C TYR A 41 2.88 -3.02 9.96
N ALA A 42 3.87 -3.36 9.13
CA ALA A 42 3.76 -4.51 8.23
C ALA A 42 4.26 -5.76 8.89
N ARG A 43 3.66 -6.91 8.61
CA ARG A 43 4.19 -8.22 9.03
C ARG A 43 3.86 -9.23 7.93
N ALA A 44 4.82 -10.09 7.60
CA ALA A 44 4.65 -11.24 6.71
C ALA A 44 4.93 -12.53 7.48
N VAL A 45 4.54 -13.71 6.99
CA VAL A 45 4.83 -14.99 7.67
C VAL A 45 6.34 -15.19 7.83
N GLU A 46 7.09 -14.82 6.80
CA GLU A 46 8.55 -14.91 6.75
C GLU A 46 9.21 -13.81 7.60
N HIS A 47 8.48 -12.72 7.87
CA HIS A 47 8.91 -11.56 8.65
C HIS A 47 7.83 -11.17 9.68
N PRO A 48 7.61 -11.99 10.73
CA PRO A 48 6.51 -11.81 11.68
C PRO A 48 6.66 -10.57 12.55
N ARG A 49 7.84 -9.94 12.54
CA ARG A 49 8.14 -8.65 13.17
C ARG A 49 8.12 -7.48 12.20
N GLY A 50 7.91 -7.73 10.91
CA GLY A 50 7.84 -6.70 9.87
C GLY A 50 9.15 -6.23 9.30
N ALA A 51 9.09 -5.12 8.57
CA ALA A 51 10.25 -4.31 8.23
C ALA A 51 10.29 -3.03 9.08
N ASP A 52 11.50 -2.62 9.45
CA ASP A 52 11.78 -1.28 9.96
C ASP A 52 12.09 -0.37 8.77
N LEU A 53 11.20 0.60 8.53
CA LEU A 53 11.30 1.57 7.43
C LEU A 53 11.44 3.00 7.94
N GLU A 54 11.37 3.26 9.26
CA GLU A 54 11.26 4.62 9.79
C GLU A 54 12.49 5.48 9.41
N HIS A 55 13.67 4.86 9.33
CA HIS A 55 14.91 5.52 8.90
C HIS A 55 14.90 5.90 7.41
N LEU A 56 14.00 5.34 6.61
CA LEU A 56 13.86 5.61 5.19
C LEU A 56 12.75 6.60 4.87
N LEU A 57 11.97 7.07 5.85
CA LEU A 57 10.88 7.99 5.61
C LEU A 57 11.36 9.44 5.77
N PRO A 58 11.37 10.26 4.70
CA PRO A 58 11.65 11.68 4.79
C PRO A 58 10.62 12.44 5.65
N ALA A 59 11.01 13.59 6.19
CA ALA A 59 10.13 14.42 7.02
C ALA A 59 8.92 14.97 6.23
N ASP A 60 9.13 15.36 4.98
CA ASP A 60 8.09 15.83 4.06
C ASP A 60 7.11 14.72 3.67
N TYR A 61 7.59 13.49 3.41
CA TYR A 61 6.72 12.32 3.23
C TYR A 61 5.83 12.06 4.45
N ARG A 62 6.42 12.02 5.66
CA ARG A 62 5.67 11.80 6.91
C ARG A 62 4.60 12.87 7.13
N ALA A 63 4.95 14.13 6.87
CA ALA A 63 4.00 15.23 7.00
C ALA A 63 2.87 15.13 5.95
N PHE A 64 3.21 14.76 4.72
CA PHE A 64 2.23 14.53 3.66
C PHE A 64 1.22 13.45 4.04
N VAL A 65 1.69 12.25 4.42
CA VAL A 65 0.77 11.14 4.75
C VAL A 65 -0.03 11.38 6.03
N ALA A 66 0.49 12.21 6.96
CA ALA A 66 -0.27 12.61 8.14
C ALA A 66 -1.48 13.48 7.81
N GLU A 67 -1.37 14.35 6.80
CA GLU A 67 -2.42 15.31 6.41
C GLU A 67 -3.32 14.79 5.28
N VAL A 68 -2.76 14.01 4.35
CA VAL A 68 -3.45 13.53 3.13
C VAL A 68 -3.87 12.07 3.25
N GLY A 69 -3.16 11.26 4.04
CA GLY A 69 -3.30 9.80 4.05
C GLY A 69 -2.56 9.14 2.88
N TYR A 70 -3.12 8.03 2.40
CA TYR A 70 -2.54 7.24 1.30
C TYR A 70 -3.48 7.26 0.09
N PRO A 71 -3.40 8.29 -0.75
CA PRO A 71 -4.30 8.40 -1.87
C PRO A 71 -4.03 7.36 -2.96
N VAL A 72 -5.09 6.99 -3.66
CA VAL A 72 -5.08 6.06 -4.78
C VAL A 72 -5.74 6.74 -5.97
N LEU A 73 -4.97 6.93 -7.04
CA LEU A 73 -5.44 7.47 -8.30
C LEU A 73 -5.71 6.32 -9.27
N ASN A 74 -6.95 6.20 -9.71
CA ASN A 74 -7.42 5.19 -10.63
C ASN A 74 -8.48 5.76 -11.57
N TYR A 75 -8.02 6.27 -12.71
CA TYR A 75 -8.90 6.82 -13.75
C TYR A 75 -9.48 5.75 -14.69
N GLY A 76 -8.99 4.51 -14.60
CA GLY A 76 -9.21 3.49 -15.62
C GLY A 76 -8.72 3.92 -17.02
N GLY A 77 -8.76 3.00 -17.99
CA GLY A 77 -8.43 3.33 -19.38
C GLY A 77 -6.95 3.61 -19.61
N ASP A 78 -6.63 4.63 -20.41
CA ASP A 78 -5.27 4.91 -20.94
C ASP A 78 -4.45 5.86 -20.05
N ILE A 79 -5.01 6.32 -18.93
CA ILE A 79 -4.31 7.18 -17.98
C ILE A 79 -3.81 6.31 -16.86
N GLU A 80 -2.50 6.12 -16.82
CA GLU A 80 -1.81 5.49 -15.71
C GLU A 80 -2.15 6.23 -14.42
N GLY A 81 -2.42 5.48 -13.36
CA GLY A 81 -2.63 5.99 -12.01
C GLY A 81 -1.54 5.44 -11.10
N PHE A 82 -1.56 5.84 -9.83
CA PHE A 82 -0.68 5.26 -8.83
C PHE A 82 -1.36 5.24 -7.46
N ALA A 83 -0.90 4.34 -6.62
CA ALA A 83 -1.36 4.18 -5.25
C ALA A 83 -0.22 4.47 -4.29
N PHE A 84 -0.42 5.41 -3.36
CA PHE A 84 0.39 5.46 -2.16
C PHE A 84 0.08 4.25 -1.28
N LEU A 85 1.11 3.64 -0.74
CA LEU A 85 0.98 2.42 0.02
C LEU A 85 0.91 2.72 1.51
N PRO A 86 -0.11 2.20 2.22
CA PRO A 86 -0.11 2.24 3.67
C PRO A 86 1.04 1.39 4.22
N PRO A 87 1.49 1.61 5.47
CA PRO A 87 2.72 1.02 6.00
C PRO A 87 2.77 -0.50 5.93
N GLU A 88 1.62 -1.17 6.07
CA GLU A 88 1.53 -2.64 5.94
C GLU A 88 1.88 -3.12 4.52
N ALA A 89 1.26 -2.52 3.50
CA ALA A 89 1.53 -2.83 2.10
C ALA A 89 2.94 -2.40 1.71
N MET A 90 3.35 -1.21 2.15
CA MET A 90 4.69 -0.67 1.93
C MET A 90 5.74 -1.67 2.40
N ALA A 91 5.69 -2.13 3.65
CA ALA A 91 6.73 -3.02 4.12
C ALA A 91 6.60 -4.47 3.64
N ALA A 92 5.39 -4.98 3.36
CA ALA A 92 5.24 -6.28 2.69
C ALA A 92 5.93 -6.30 1.31
N LEU A 93 5.82 -5.21 0.55
CA LEU A 93 6.45 -5.07 -0.76
C LEU A 93 7.94 -4.70 -0.63
N SER A 94 8.30 -3.87 0.36
CA SER A 94 9.68 -3.47 0.61
C SER A 94 10.57 -4.64 0.97
N VAL A 95 10.10 -5.64 1.73
CA VAL A 95 10.90 -6.83 2.08
C VAL A 95 11.48 -7.54 0.85
N ASN A 96 10.77 -7.53 -0.28
CA ASN A 96 11.27 -8.08 -1.56
C ASN A 96 12.41 -7.25 -2.17
N GLN A 97 12.57 -6.02 -1.70
CA GLN A 97 13.62 -5.08 -2.07
C GLN A 97 14.78 -5.06 -1.05
N CYS A 98 14.71 -5.87 0.02
CA CYS A 98 15.71 -5.86 1.11
C CYS A 98 16.84 -6.89 0.89
N GLY A 99 16.93 -7.49 -0.31
CA GLY A 99 17.98 -8.45 -0.68
C GLY A 99 19.38 -7.85 -0.63
N PRO A 100 20.39 -8.59 -0.15
CA PRO A 100 21.74 -8.06 0.03
C PRO A 100 22.52 -8.18 -1.27
N GLU A 101 22.95 -7.05 -1.83
CA GLU A 101 23.94 -6.97 -2.92
C GLU A 101 23.57 -7.73 -4.22
N GLN A 102 23.28 -6.95 -5.27
CA GLN A 102 23.16 -7.37 -6.68
C GLN A 102 21.77 -7.85 -7.12
N SER A 103 21.17 -7.08 -8.03
CA SER A 103 20.29 -7.59 -9.06
C SER A 103 21.00 -8.74 -9.79
N VAL A 104 20.45 -9.94 -9.73
CA VAL A 104 20.69 -10.93 -10.77
C VAL A 104 19.48 -11.83 -10.83
N ASP A 105 18.88 -11.87 -12.02
CA ASP A 105 18.08 -12.95 -12.57
C ASP A 105 17.15 -13.68 -11.59
N GLN A 106 15.82 -13.56 -11.80
CA GLN A 106 14.78 -14.27 -11.03
C GLN A 106 14.88 -15.82 -11.08
N GLY A 107 15.92 -16.38 -11.69
CA GLY A 107 16.29 -17.79 -11.70
C GLY A 107 17.46 -18.17 -10.76
N ASP A 108 18.02 -17.24 -9.96
CA ASP A 108 19.14 -17.54 -9.07
C ASP A 108 18.68 -18.12 -7.71
N PRO A 109 19.05 -19.36 -7.35
CA PRO A 109 18.78 -19.96 -6.04
C PRO A 109 19.42 -19.22 -4.84
N ASP A 110 20.28 -18.23 -5.09
CA ASP A 110 20.89 -17.36 -4.07
C ASP A 110 20.12 -16.05 -3.82
N PHE A 111 18.91 -15.86 -4.38
CA PHE A 111 17.99 -14.80 -3.97
C PHE A 111 17.48 -15.06 -2.54
N VAL A 112 18.30 -14.71 -1.55
CA VAL A 112 18.02 -14.91 -0.13
C VAL A 112 17.53 -13.59 0.44
N PHE A 113 16.22 -13.50 0.66
CA PHE A 113 15.61 -12.49 1.54
C PHE A 113 16.48 -12.32 2.80
N PRO A 114 16.74 -11.08 3.26
CA PRO A 114 17.57 -10.87 4.44
C PRO A 114 17.03 -11.71 5.59
N ARG A 115 17.85 -12.63 6.10
CA ARG A 115 17.40 -13.57 7.14
C ARG A 115 16.88 -12.75 8.32
N PRO A 116 15.61 -12.93 8.73
CA PRO A 116 15.06 -12.18 9.84
C PRO A 116 15.90 -12.44 11.09
N VAL A 117 16.26 -11.38 11.81
CA VAL A 117 16.88 -11.51 13.12
C VAL A 117 15.77 -11.85 14.11
N LYS A 118 15.98 -12.91 14.89
CA LYS A 118 15.01 -13.35 15.89
C LYS A 118 14.62 -12.17 16.80
N ASP A 119 13.32 -11.93 16.91
CA ASP A 119 12.71 -10.87 17.72
C ASP A 119 13.02 -9.42 17.30
N GLN A 120 13.49 -9.19 16.07
CA GLN A 120 13.70 -7.84 15.52
C GLN A 120 13.00 -7.67 14.16
N PRO A 121 12.53 -6.46 13.83
CA PRO A 121 12.10 -6.13 12.47
C PRO A 121 13.27 -6.25 11.47
N THR A 122 12.96 -6.58 10.22
CA THR A 122 13.94 -6.60 9.13
C THR A 122 14.29 -5.17 8.72
N ARG A 123 15.58 -4.83 8.76
CA ARG A 123 16.04 -3.53 8.30
C ARG A 123 16.16 -3.53 6.77
N CYS A 124 15.45 -2.63 6.14
CA CYS A 124 15.43 -2.50 4.68
C CYS A 124 16.29 -1.33 4.19
N LEU A 125 16.74 -1.42 2.94
CA LEU A 125 17.46 -0.34 2.25
C LEU A 125 16.52 0.56 1.46
N HIS A 126 15.39 0.01 0.99
CA HIS A 126 14.37 0.72 0.24
C HIS A 126 12.99 0.51 0.87
N ALA A 127 12.15 1.54 0.84
CA ALA A 127 10.76 1.54 1.27
C ALA A 127 9.84 1.80 0.06
N PHE A 128 9.23 0.75 -0.50
CA PHE A 128 8.31 0.84 -1.64
C PHE A 128 7.02 1.55 -1.22
N PHE A 129 6.95 2.87 -1.43
CA PHE A 129 5.93 3.73 -0.83
C PHE A 129 4.78 4.06 -1.79
N ALA A 130 4.97 3.86 -3.09
CA ALA A 130 3.94 4.06 -4.10
C ALA A 130 4.12 3.10 -5.27
N GLY A 131 3.04 2.70 -5.94
CA GLY A 131 3.10 1.82 -7.12
C GLY A 131 2.06 2.15 -8.18
N TYR A 132 2.43 1.96 -9.44
CA TYR A 132 1.55 2.12 -10.61
C TYR A 132 1.21 0.78 -11.27
N ASP A 133 2.06 -0.24 -11.12
CA ASP A 133 1.78 -1.63 -11.49
C ASP A 133 2.32 -2.58 -10.42
N LEU A 134 1.49 -2.87 -9.42
CA LEU A 134 1.90 -3.64 -8.25
C LEU A 134 2.26 -5.12 -8.53
N PRO A 135 1.59 -5.85 -9.46
CA PRO A 135 1.97 -7.20 -9.92
C PRO A 135 3.41 -7.36 -10.31
N ASP A 136 3.87 -6.39 -11.10
CA ASP A 136 5.20 -6.38 -11.65
C ASP A 136 6.14 -5.57 -10.76
N TYR A 137 5.68 -5.21 -9.55
CA TYR A 137 6.39 -4.42 -8.55
C TYR A 137 6.94 -3.10 -9.10
N GLN A 138 6.20 -2.50 -10.02
CA GLN A 138 6.56 -1.24 -10.67
C GLN A 138 6.02 -0.07 -9.85
N GLY A 139 6.89 0.91 -9.57
CA GLY A 139 6.53 2.00 -8.69
C GLY A 139 7.68 2.86 -8.24
N TYR A 140 7.62 3.23 -6.96
CA TYR A 140 8.55 4.15 -6.34
C TYR A 140 8.96 3.67 -4.96
N SER A 141 10.23 3.82 -4.64
CA SER A 141 10.77 3.53 -3.31
C SER A 141 11.53 4.72 -2.73
N LEU A 142 11.57 4.81 -1.41
CA LEU A 142 12.44 5.72 -0.67
C LEU A 142 13.69 4.97 -0.23
N GLY A 143 14.87 5.48 -0.55
CA GLY A 143 16.14 4.86 -0.19
C GLY A 143 17.29 5.86 -0.22
N PRO A 144 18.50 5.45 0.16
CA PRO A 144 19.71 6.27 0.05
C PRO A 144 19.83 6.92 -1.33
N ALA A 145 20.20 8.20 -1.40
CA ALA A 145 20.37 8.92 -2.67
C ALA A 145 21.54 8.37 -3.50
N SER A 146 22.59 7.92 -2.82
CA SER A 146 23.74 7.25 -3.42
C SER A 146 24.46 6.36 -2.39
N ASP A 147 25.41 5.55 -2.85
CA ASP A 147 26.31 4.81 -1.95
C ASP A 147 27.22 5.73 -1.12
N GLU A 148 27.48 6.94 -1.61
CA GLU A 148 28.32 7.95 -0.96
C GLU A 148 27.51 8.81 0.02
N ASP A 149 26.22 9.03 -0.25
CA ASP A 149 25.30 9.90 0.49
C ASP A 149 24.20 9.09 1.19
N LYS A 150 24.62 8.14 2.04
CA LYS A 150 23.69 7.19 2.71
C LYS A 150 22.69 7.82 3.68
N ASP A 151 22.94 9.06 4.10
CA ASP A 151 22.09 9.82 5.02
C ASP A 151 21.03 10.65 4.28
N GLU A 152 21.17 10.84 2.97
CA GLU A 152 20.19 11.53 2.14
C GLU A 152 19.22 10.51 1.53
N ILE A 153 17.92 10.78 1.65
CA ILE A 153 16.88 9.89 1.11
C ILE A 153 16.33 10.49 -0.19
N ALA A 154 16.37 9.71 -1.26
CA ALA A 154 15.78 10.04 -2.55
C ALA A 154 14.62 9.11 -2.89
N VAL A 155 13.78 9.55 -3.83
CA VAL A 155 12.80 8.70 -4.50
C VAL A 155 13.51 7.98 -5.65
N TRP A 156 13.32 6.67 -5.70
CA TRP A 156 13.78 5.79 -6.76
C TRP A 156 12.59 5.28 -7.57
N ILE A 157 12.70 5.28 -8.90
CA ILE A 157 11.86 4.45 -9.76
C ILE A 157 12.21 2.99 -9.45
N VAL A 158 11.18 2.14 -9.39
CA VAL A 158 11.32 0.70 -9.20
C VAL A 158 10.75 0.01 -10.42
N GLU A 159 11.56 -0.85 -11.04
CA GLU A 159 11.18 -1.71 -12.15
C GLU A 159 11.52 -3.16 -11.82
N ASP A 160 10.63 -4.09 -12.16
CA ASP A 160 10.77 -5.53 -11.94
C ASP A 160 11.17 -5.89 -10.48
N GLY A 161 10.69 -5.08 -9.53
CA GLY A 161 10.93 -5.26 -8.10
C GLY A 161 12.25 -4.68 -7.56
N GLY A 162 13.05 -3.99 -8.38
CA GLY A 162 14.31 -3.37 -7.96
C GLY A 162 14.37 -1.86 -8.21
N PRO A 163 15.04 -1.06 -7.34
CA PRO A 163 15.30 0.35 -7.60
C PRO A 163 16.25 0.53 -8.80
N VAL A 164 15.90 1.40 -9.75
CA VAL A 164 16.65 1.60 -11.00
C VAL A 164 17.28 2.98 -11.14
N GLU A 165 16.54 4.05 -10.84
CA GLU A 165 16.96 5.44 -11.07
C GLU A 165 16.40 6.37 -9.99
N THR A 166 17.18 7.35 -9.55
CA THR A 166 16.72 8.40 -8.65
C THR A 166 16.00 9.53 -9.39
N VAL A 167 14.86 9.97 -8.85
CA VAL A 167 14.02 11.04 -9.41
C VAL A 167 13.88 12.25 -8.46
N GLY A 168 14.89 12.44 -7.62
CA GLY A 168 14.99 13.55 -6.67
C GLY A 168 14.39 13.25 -5.30
N THR A 169 14.09 14.30 -4.55
CA THR A 169 13.44 14.21 -3.24
C THR A 169 11.96 13.87 -3.36
N PHE A 170 11.31 13.51 -2.23
CA PHE A 170 9.87 13.22 -2.21
C PHE A 170 9.03 14.38 -2.75
N THR A 171 9.29 15.61 -2.29
CA THR A 171 8.54 16.80 -2.74
C THR A 171 8.77 17.10 -4.23
N GLU A 172 10.00 16.98 -4.73
CA GLU A 172 10.31 17.18 -6.15
C GLU A 172 9.61 16.16 -7.05
N TRP A 173 9.71 14.88 -6.69
CA TRP A 173 9.02 13.80 -7.37
C TRP A 173 7.51 14.02 -7.39
N LEU A 174 6.90 14.32 -6.23
CA LEU A 174 5.45 14.51 -6.14
C LEU A 174 4.98 15.66 -7.05
N ASN A 175 5.71 16.78 -7.06
CA ASN A 175 5.40 17.92 -7.90
C ASN A 175 5.48 17.57 -9.39
N ALA A 176 6.51 16.82 -9.81
CA ALA A 176 6.68 16.37 -11.18
C ALA A 176 5.58 15.38 -11.60
N GLU A 177 5.28 14.40 -10.74
CA GLU A 177 4.28 13.37 -10.98
C GLU A 177 2.88 13.99 -11.10
N LEU A 178 2.50 14.86 -10.17
CA LEU A 178 1.25 15.61 -10.27
C LEU A 178 1.20 16.49 -11.52
N GLY A 179 2.30 17.15 -11.89
CA GLY A 179 2.38 17.90 -13.14
C GLY A 179 2.11 17.03 -14.39
N ARG A 180 2.62 15.80 -14.43
CA ARG A 180 2.35 14.83 -15.50
C ARG A 180 0.86 14.48 -15.57
N HIS A 181 0.25 14.14 -14.43
CA HIS A 181 -1.18 13.84 -14.39
C HIS A 181 -2.05 15.04 -14.78
N GLU A 182 -1.71 16.25 -14.35
CA GLU A 182 -2.45 17.46 -14.71
C GLU A 182 -2.45 17.72 -16.21
N GLN A 183 -1.29 17.59 -16.86
CA GLN A 183 -1.20 17.71 -18.32
C GLN A 183 -2.09 16.69 -19.01
N ASN A 184 -2.08 15.43 -18.55
CA ASN A 184 -2.93 14.38 -19.09
C ASN A 184 -4.42 14.72 -18.89
N ILE A 185 -4.82 15.15 -17.70
CA ILE A 185 -6.21 15.50 -17.34
C ILE A 185 -6.72 16.72 -18.11
N LEU A 186 -5.90 17.76 -18.25
CA LEU A 186 -6.24 18.97 -19.00
C LEU A 186 -6.30 18.73 -20.51
N GLY A 187 -5.56 17.73 -21.01
CA GLY A 187 -5.62 17.28 -22.39
C GLY A 187 -6.89 16.48 -22.74
N LEU A 188 -7.68 16.05 -21.75
CA LEU A 188 -8.92 15.31 -21.99
C LEU A 188 -10.04 16.25 -22.43
N ASP A 189 -10.73 15.89 -23.50
CA ASP A 189 -12.03 16.46 -23.80
C ASP A 189 -13.14 15.82 -22.93
N ASP A 190 -14.31 16.45 -22.91
CA ASP A 190 -15.43 16.00 -22.09
C ASP A 190 -15.97 14.62 -22.54
N ALA A 191 -15.75 14.24 -23.80
CA ALA A 191 -16.15 12.93 -24.32
C ALA A 191 -15.26 11.82 -23.74
N LYS A 192 -13.94 12.01 -23.70
CA LYS A 192 -13.00 11.08 -23.10
C LYS A 192 -13.16 11.00 -21.59
N ALA A 193 -13.39 12.13 -20.91
CA ALA A 193 -13.71 12.11 -19.47
C ALA A 193 -14.98 11.29 -19.17
N THR A 194 -16.00 11.39 -20.02
CA THR A 194 -17.22 10.57 -19.92
C THR A 194 -16.94 9.10 -20.20
N GLU A 195 -16.13 8.78 -21.22
CA GLU A 195 -15.71 7.42 -21.55
C GLU A 195 -14.99 6.75 -20.37
N LEU A 196 -14.04 7.45 -19.74
CA LEU A 196 -13.29 6.96 -18.58
C LEU A 196 -14.24 6.65 -17.41
N ARG A 197 -15.19 7.54 -17.12
CA ARG A 197 -16.20 7.33 -16.06
C ARG A 197 -17.07 6.11 -16.35
N MET A 198 -17.50 5.94 -17.59
CA MET A 198 -18.30 4.79 -18.00
C MET A 198 -17.49 3.49 -17.95
N ALA A 199 -16.20 3.53 -18.28
CA ALA A 199 -15.29 2.40 -18.16
C ALA A 199 -15.09 1.99 -16.69
N HIS A 200 -14.91 2.95 -15.78
CA HIS A 200 -14.83 2.71 -14.34
C HIS A 200 -16.12 2.13 -13.76
N SER A 201 -17.28 2.54 -14.29
CA SER A 201 -18.59 2.07 -13.81
C SER A 201 -19.01 0.70 -14.36
N LYS A 202 -18.21 0.06 -15.22
CA LYS A 202 -18.55 -1.26 -15.76
C LYS A 202 -18.42 -2.32 -14.64
N PRO A 203 -19.46 -3.16 -14.43
CA PRO A 203 -19.49 -4.17 -13.38
C PRO A 203 -18.69 -5.44 -13.74
N ASP A 204 -17.73 -5.36 -14.67
CA ASP A 204 -16.89 -6.53 -14.99
C ASP A 204 -15.94 -6.91 -13.84
N GLY A 205 -15.95 -6.11 -12.76
CA GLY A 205 -15.39 -6.48 -11.46
C GLY A 205 -13.87 -6.47 -11.42
N ARG A 206 -13.23 -5.93 -12.46
CA ARG A 206 -11.78 -5.83 -12.57
C ARG A 206 -11.38 -4.37 -12.45
N SER A 207 -10.84 -4.01 -11.29
CA SER A 207 -10.22 -2.70 -11.14
C SER A 207 -9.02 -2.65 -12.10
N ARG A 208 -8.99 -1.66 -13.01
CA ARG A 208 -8.01 -1.57 -14.10
C ARG A 208 -6.65 -1.01 -13.70
N MET A 209 -6.42 -0.68 -12.44
CA MET A 209 -5.04 -0.59 -11.97
C MET A 209 -4.48 -2.00 -12.13
N ALA A 210 -3.51 -2.18 -13.04
CA ALA A 210 -2.97 -3.49 -13.35
C ALA A 210 -2.64 -4.19 -12.03
N GLY A 211 -3.30 -5.33 -11.80
CA GLY A 211 -2.97 -6.19 -10.67
C GLY A 211 -3.80 -6.23 -9.41
N ILE A 212 -4.82 -5.41 -9.27
CA ILE A 212 -5.63 -5.49 -8.04
C ILE A 212 -6.37 -6.84 -7.93
N ASP A 213 -6.49 -7.57 -9.05
CA ASP A 213 -7.08 -8.92 -9.12
C ASP A 213 -6.09 -10.07 -8.74
N GLY A 214 -4.87 -9.75 -8.30
CA GLY A 214 -3.79 -10.70 -7.96
C GLY A 214 -3.79 -11.25 -6.51
N PRO A 215 -2.97 -12.27 -6.19
CA PRO A 215 -2.94 -12.90 -4.87
C PRO A 215 -2.28 -12.04 -3.77
N ASP A 216 -3.13 -11.41 -2.94
CA ASP A 216 -2.99 -10.98 -1.52
C ASP A 216 -2.39 -9.60 -1.11
N PRO A 217 -1.25 -9.04 -1.57
CA PRO A 217 -0.83 -7.69 -1.13
C PRO A 217 -1.76 -6.60 -1.70
N TYR A 218 -2.43 -6.92 -2.80
CA TYR A 218 -3.41 -6.09 -3.49
C TYR A 218 -4.71 -5.88 -2.71
N ARG A 219 -5.02 -6.78 -1.76
CA ARG A 219 -6.21 -6.68 -0.91
C ARG A 219 -6.14 -5.57 0.13
N LEU A 220 -4.93 -5.18 0.53
CA LEU A 220 -4.74 -4.03 1.43
C LEU A 220 -5.20 -2.72 0.77
N LEU A 221 -5.23 -2.66 -0.57
CA LEU A 221 -5.78 -1.54 -1.34
C LEU A 221 -7.24 -1.76 -1.76
N GLU A 222 -7.77 -2.99 -1.77
CA GLU A 222 -9.21 -3.25 -2.01
C GLU A 222 -10.09 -2.48 -1.01
N ALA A 223 -9.64 -2.31 0.23
CA ALA A 223 -10.33 -1.51 1.25
C ALA A 223 -10.47 -0.03 0.85
N SER A 224 -9.48 0.51 0.14
CA SER A 224 -9.45 1.88 -0.39
C SER A 224 -10.42 2.07 -1.56
N LEU A 225 -10.60 1.03 -2.38
CA LEU A 225 -11.42 1.08 -3.60
C LEU A 225 -12.93 0.92 -3.34
N GLY A 226 -13.32 0.47 -2.14
CA GLY A 226 -14.72 0.29 -1.74
C GLY A 226 -15.48 1.60 -1.42
N GLY A 227 -14.85 2.76 -1.61
CA GLY A 227 -15.37 4.06 -1.21
C GLY A 227 -14.91 4.43 0.21
N SER A 228 -14.01 5.40 0.29
CA SER A 228 -13.39 5.88 1.54
C SER A 228 -14.24 6.87 2.33
N TYR A 229 -15.46 7.15 1.90
CA TYR A 229 -16.38 8.06 2.59
C TYR A 229 -17.10 7.29 3.71
N ASP A 230 -17.10 7.84 4.92
CA ASP A 230 -17.80 7.37 6.13
C ASP A 230 -17.22 6.16 6.89
N GLN A 231 -15.96 5.77 6.63
CA GLN A 231 -15.29 4.76 7.49
C GLN A 231 -14.84 5.40 8.82
N ALA A 232 -15.13 4.73 9.94
CA ALA A 232 -14.64 5.15 11.25
C ALA A 232 -13.11 5.02 11.32
N ALA A 233 -12.46 5.98 11.97
CA ALA A 233 -11.04 5.88 12.28
C ALA A 233 -10.75 4.62 13.11
N TYR A 234 -9.69 3.89 12.74
CA TYR A 234 -9.08 2.83 13.53
C TYR A 234 -8.66 3.40 14.90
N THR A 235 -9.04 2.70 15.96
CA THR A 235 -8.59 3.00 17.32
C THR A 235 -7.14 2.51 17.53
N ALA A 236 -6.45 2.98 18.57
CA ALA A 236 -5.12 2.47 18.89
C ALA A 236 -5.09 0.94 19.14
N GLU A 237 -6.21 0.38 19.63
CA GLU A 237 -6.38 -1.07 19.84
C GLU A 237 -6.56 -1.82 18.52
N ASP A 238 -7.31 -1.25 17.56
CA ASP A 238 -7.47 -1.82 16.22
C ASP A 238 -6.11 -1.93 15.50
N LEU A 239 -5.22 -0.96 15.74
CA LEU A 239 -3.88 -0.90 15.16
C LEU A 239 -2.86 -1.80 15.84
N ASP A 240 -3.19 -2.33 17.02
CA ASP A 240 -2.36 -3.31 17.70
C ASP A 240 -2.54 -4.70 17.10
N LEU A 241 -3.61 -4.95 16.33
CA LEU A 241 -3.96 -6.27 15.79
C LEU A 241 -3.64 -6.37 14.31
N VAL A 242 -2.86 -7.39 13.93
CA VAL A 242 -2.33 -7.55 12.58
C VAL A 242 -2.61 -8.96 12.06
N TRP A 243 -3.20 -9.04 10.87
CA TRP A 243 -3.38 -10.30 10.17
C TRP A 243 -2.07 -10.76 9.54
N VAL A 244 -1.76 -12.04 9.71
CA VAL A 244 -0.61 -12.69 9.10
C VAL A 244 -1.16 -13.75 8.15
N GLY A 245 -1.02 -13.51 6.85
CA GLY A 245 -1.49 -14.41 5.78
C GLY A 245 -0.33 -15.11 5.06
N PRO A 246 -0.62 -16.11 4.20
CA PRO A 246 0.40 -16.81 3.44
C PRO A 246 1.11 -15.80 2.54
N GLY A 247 2.44 -15.84 2.48
CA GLY A 247 3.22 -14.97 1.59
C GLY A 247 2.77 -15.04 0.12
N MET A 248 3.25 -14.08 -0.68
CA MET A 248 2.81 -13.87 -2.07
C MET A 248 2.93 -15.09 -3.01
N TRP A 249 3.79 -16.05 -2.65
CA TRP A 249 4.18 -17.17 -3.50
C TRP A 249 3.69 -18.51 -2.94
N GLY A 250 2.39 -18.77 -3.10
CA GLY A 250 1.84 -20.11 -3.31
C GLY A 250 1.97 -21.15 -2.18
N GLY A 251 0.82 -21.60 -1.68
CA GLY A 251 0.72 -22.89 -0.97
C GLY A 251 -0.65 -23.05 -0.31
N ASP A 252 -0.90 -22.22 0.70
CA ASP A 252 -2.10 -22.32 1.52
C ASP A 252 -2.96 -21.08 1.39
N HIS A 253 -3.59 -20.92 0.23
CA HIS A 253 -4.60 -19.87 0.04
C HIS A 253 -5.70 -19.99 1.09
N GLY A 254 -5.57 -19.18 2.13
CA GLY A 254 -6.55 -19.02 3.17
C GLY A 254 -6.10 -19.32 4.59
N ALA A 255 -4.85 -19.68 4.86
CA ALA A 255 -4.36 -19.80 6.23
C ALA A 255 -3.96 -18.43 6.78
N TYR A 256 -4.74 -17.88 7.71
CA TYR A 256 -4.34 -16.66 8.42
C TYR A 256 -4.13 -16.93 9.91
N GLY A 257 -3.41 -16.03 10.57
CA GLY A 257 -3.46 -15.85 12.01
C GLY A 257 -3.50 -14.36 12.34
N LEU A 258 -3.77 -14.05 13.60
CA LEU A 258 -3.82 -12.68 14.11
C LEU A 258 -2.80 -12.54 15.23
N ILE A 259 -1.94 -11.54 15.13
CA ILE A 259 -0.96 -11.20 16.18
C ILE A 259 -1.20 -9.79 16.71
N ASP A 260 -0.88 -9.57 17.97
CA ASP A 260 -0.92 -8.24 18.57
C ASP A 260 0.41 -7.48 18.44
N GLY A 261 0.50 -6.22 18.88
CA GLY A 261 1.70 -5.39 18.74
C GLY A 261 2.94 -5.99 19.42
N SER A 262 2.75 -6.81 20.45
CA SER A 262 3.83 -7.54 21.14
C SER A 262 4.34 -8.76 20.37
N GLY A 263 3.65 -9.16 19.29
CA GLY A 263 3.90 -10.38 18.52
C GLY A 263 3.24 -11.62 19.09
N THR A 264 2.30 -11.46 20.03
CA THR A 264 1.55 -12.59 20.61
C THR A 264 0.42 -12.97 19.68
N TRP A 265 0.29 -14.27 19.36
CA TRP A 265 -0.82 -14.79 18.58
C TRP A 265 -2.12 -14.70 19.38
N ARG A 266 -3.09 -13.96 18.81
CA ARG A 266 -4.47 -13.87 19.27
C ARG A 266 -5.36 -14.90 18.56
N ILE A 267 -5.08 -15.13 17.28
CA ILE A 267 -5.59 -16.26 16.51
C ILE A 267 -4.36 -16.98 15.94
N PRO A 268 -4.10 -18.25 16.30
CA PRO A 268 -2.95 -18.98 15.77
C PRO A 268 -2.94 -19.04 14.25
N TYR A 269 -1.76 -18.98 13.65
CA TYR A 269 -1.59 -19.21 12.21
C TYR A 269 -2.12 -20.60 11.81
N GLY A 270 -2.78 -20.68 10.65
CA GLY A 270 -3.42 -21.90 10.16
C GLY A 270 -4.95 -21.90 10.26
N ALA A 271 -5.56 -20.80 10.73
CA ALA A 271 -7.01 -20.64 10.65
C ALA A 271 -7.43 -20.37 9.21
N GLU A 272 -8.37 -21.17 8.68
CA GLU A 272 -8.76 -21.08 7.28
C GLU A 272 -9.84 -20.00 7.04
N PHE A 273 -9.43 -18.86 6.48
CA PHE A 273 -10.30 -17.80 5.97
C PHE A 273 -10.08 -17.62 4.46
N ARG A 274 -11.12 -17.27 3.69
CA ARG A 274 -11.00 -16.95 2.26
C ARG A 274 -10.56 -15.50 2.01
N ALA A 275 -10.90 -14.63 2.96
CA ALA A 275 -10.55 -13.22 2.98
C ALA A 275 -10.64 -12.73 4.43
N VAL A 276 -9.81 -11.76 4.77
CA VAL A 276 -9.83 -11.06 6.06
C VAL A 276 -9.83 -9.56 5.78
N ARG A 277 -10.48 -8.79 6.65
CA ARG A 277 -10.40 -7.34 6.70
C ARG A 277 -9.72 -6.92 8.01
N PRO A 278 -8.97 -5.81 8.00
CA PRO A 278 -8.40 -5.23 9.22
C PRO A 278 -9.45 -4.97 10.29
N PHE A 279 -8.99 -4.90 11.55
CA PHE A 279 -9.87 -4.59 12.69
C PHE A 279 -10.34 -3.15 12.62
N CYS A 280 -11.64 -2.90 12.76
CA CYS A 280 -12.18 -1.55 12.91
C CYS A 280 -13.28 -1.57 13.98
N GLY A 281 -13.12 -0.76 15.02
CA GLY A 281 -14.08 -0.73 16.13
C GLY A 281 -14.12 -2.04 16.93
N GLY A 282 -12.97 -2.70 17.11
CA GLY A 282 -12.81 -3.90 17.93
C GLY A 282 -13.29 -5.19 17.27
N VAL A 283 -13.57 -5.18 15.96
CA VAL A 283 -13.95 -6.38 15.18
C VAL A 283 -13.16 -6.44 13.87
N ALA A 284 -12.78 -7.65 13.47
CA ALA A 284 -12.41 -7.93 12.09
C ALA A 284 -13.59 -8.53 11.35
N GLU A 285 -13.59 -8.39 10.02
CA GLU A 285 -14.50 -9.13 9.16
C GLU A 285 -13.71 -10.20 8.42
N VAL A 286 -14.21 -11.42 8.40
CA VAL A 286 -13.59 -12.55 7.70
C VAL A 286 -14.62 -13.29 6.86
N ILE A 287 -14.20 -13.86 5.75
CA ILE A 287 -14.99 -14.86 5.03
C ILE A 287 -14.47 -16.21 5.46
N VAL A 288 -15.23 -16.95 6.26
CA VAL A 288 -14.80 -18.26 6.76
C VAL A 288 -14.66 -19.26 5.61
N ALA A 289 -13.54 -19.98 5.56
CA ALA A 289 -13.36 -21.03 4.57
C ALA A 289 -14.28 -22.22 4.91
N SER A 290 -15.20 -22.52 3.99
CA SER A 290 -15.99 -23.74 4.00
C SER A 290 -16.01 -24.33 2.60
N LYS A 291 -16.34 -25.62 2.48
CA LYS A 291 -16.66 -26.22 1.19
C LYS A 291 -17.82 -25.41 0.58
N ASN A 292 -17.54 -24.71 -0.52
CA ASN A 292 -18.46 -23.88 -1.32
C ASN A 292 -18.57 -22.38 -0.98
N THR A 293 -17.77 -21.80 -0.06
CA THR A 293 -17.74 -20.33 0.08
C THR A 293 -16.88 -19.68 -1.03
N SER A 294 -17.47 -18.75 -1.79
CA SER A 294 -16.73 -17.88 -2.73
C SER A 294 -15.87 -16.87 -1.98
N ARG A 295 -14.92 -16.22 -2.67
CA ARG A 295 -14.18 -15.04 -2.17
C ARG A 295 -15.09 -13.82 -1.90
N THR A 296 -16.36 -13.90 -2.28
CA THR A 296 -17.41 -12.89 -2.10
C THR A 296 -18.50 -13.35 -1.14
N GLY A 297 -18.24 -14.43 -0.39
CA GLY A 297 -19.18 -14.97 0.62
C GLY A 297 -19.50 -13.96 1.71
N PRO A 298 -20.48 -14.26 2.59
CA PRO A 298 -20.88 -13.33 3.64
C PRO A 298 -19.71 -13.04 4.58
N TRP A 299 -19.49 -11.76 4.85
CA TRP A 299 -18.56 -11.32 5.88
C TRP A 299 -19.08 -11.72 7.26
N THR A 300 -18.21 -12.36 8.03
CA THR A 300 -18.44 -12.76 9.43
C THR A 300 -17.62 -11.85 10.32
N ARG A 301 -18.25 -11.23 11.30
CA ARG A 301 -17.54 -10.39 12.27
C ARG A 301 -16.92 -11.26 13.36
N ILE A 302 -15.65 -11.05 13.66
CA ILE A 302 -14.93 -11.75 14.73
C ILE A 302 -14.25 -10.76 15.67
N ARG A 303 -14.14 -11.13 16.94
CA ARG A 303 -13.35 -10.40 17.95
C ARG A 303 -11.87 -10.78 17.87
N PRO A 304 -10.98 -10.05 18.56
CA PRO A 304 -9.54 -10.35 18.57
C PRO A 304 -9.20 -11.76 19.06
N ASP A 305 -10.03 -12.35 19.92
CA ASP A 305 -9.88 -13.71 20.43
C ASP A 305 -10.40 -14.81 19.46
N GLY A 306 -10.84 -14.42 18.25
CA GLY A 306 -11.42 -15.32 17.25
C GLY A 306 -12.89 -15.68 17.48
N SER A 307 -13.54 -15.16 18.52
CA SER A 307 -14.97 -15.41 18.75
C SER A 307 -15.85 -14.67 17.73
N ILE A 308 -16.87 -15.37 17.20
CA ILE A 308 -17.83 -14.78 16.27
C ILE A 308 -18.72 -13.77 17.01
N VAL A 309 -18.94 -12.61 16.39
CA VAL A 309 -19.93 -11.63 16.82
C VAL A 309 -21.25 -11.97 16.15
N PRO A 310 -22.32 -12.31 16.91
CA PRO A 310 -23.64 -12.50 16.33
C PRO A 310 -24.11 -11.21 15.64
N GLY A 311 -24.63 -11.37 14.42
CA GLY A 311 -25.24 -10.27 13.65
C GLY A 311 -26.57 -9.82 14.20
#